data_AF-A0A085Z1D1-F1
#
_entry.id   AF-A0A085Z1D1-F1
#
_cell.length_a   1.000
_cell.length_b   1.000
_cell.length_c   1.000
_cell.angle_alpha   90.00
_cell.angle_beta   90.00
_cell.angle_gamma   90.00
#
_symmetry.space_group_name_H-M   'P 1'
#
loop_
_entity.id
_entity.type
_entity.pdbx_description
1 polymer ?
#
loop_
_entity_poly.entity_id
_entity_poly.type
_entity_poly.pdbx_seq_one_letter_code
_entity_poly.pdbx_strand_id
1 'polypeptide(L)'
;MYYGKRKSISEEIILELYGDYVLNHGEKPKNIYRFAKDNEFEKKNFYDYFASFEQIEKQMLVNLFLKSVELAAEVNEAEEITSKEKLLNV
;
A
#
# COMPACT_ATOMS: atom_id res chain seq x y z
N MET A 1 22.41 4.30 26.49
CA MET A 1 22.56 4.88 25.13
C MET A 1 21.87 3.92 24.17
N TYR A 2 20.61 4.15 23.83
CA TYR A 2 19.87 3.26 22.92
C TYR A 2 20.22 3.68 21.49
N TYR A 3 20.90 2.81 20.75
CA TYR A 3 21.04 2.97 19.30
C TYR A 3 19.63 2.88 18.70
N GLY A 4 19.15 3.99 18.13
CA GLY A 4 17.96 3.98 17.30
C GLY A 4 18.17 2.96 16.19
N LYS A 5 17.36 1.89 16.17
CA LYS A 5 17.30 0.97 15.05
C LYS A 5 17.00 1.80 13.80
N ARG A 6 17.97 1.94 12.90
CA ARG A 6 17.67 2.36 11.52
C ARG A 6 16.62 1.37 11.01
N LYS A 7 15.38 1.82 10.78
CA LYS A 7 14.37 0.98 10.14
C LYS A 7 14.98 0.50 8.83
N SER A 8 15.20 -0.81 8.71
CA SER A 8 15.55 -1.40 7.42
C SER A 8 14.36 -1.16 6.51
N ILE A 9 14.54 -0.33 5.48
CA ILE A 9 13.52 -0.08 4.47
C ILE A 9 13.19 -1.41 3.76
N SER A 10 11.91 -1.65 3.49
CA SER A 10 11.39 -2.80 2.75
C SER A 10 10.33 -2.33 1.75
N GLU A 11 9.91 -3.23 0.88
CA GLU A 11 8.79 -3.01 -0.04
C GLU A 11 7.52 -2.56 0.69
N GLU A 12 7.12 -3.30 1.75
CA GLU A 12 5.94 -2.95 2.55
C GLU A 12 6.07 -1.58 3.23
N ILE A 13 7.24 -1.27 3.79
CA ILE A 13 7.46 0.04 4.43
C ILE A 13 7.35 1.17 3.40
N ILE A 14 7.90 1.01 2.20
CA ILE A 14 7.78 2.03 1.14
C ILE A 14 6.30 2.20 0.75
N LEU A 15 5.55 1.11 0.66
CA LEU A 15 4.13 1.12 0.33
C LEU A 15 3.31 1.84 1.41
N GLU A 16 3.56 1.53 2.70
CA GLU A 16 2.94 2.22 3.84
C GLU A 16 3.24 3.72 3.84
N LEU A 17 4.52 4.10 3.73
CA LEU A 17 4.94 5.51 3.72
C LEU A 17 4.36 6.29 2.55
N TYR A 18 4.26 5.67 1.37
CA TYR A 18 3.61 6.29 0.21
C TYR A 18 2.11 6.49 0.46
N GLY A 19 1.44 5.49 1.03
CA GLY A 19 0.01 5.55 1.34
C GLY A 19 -0.28 6.64 2.36
N ASP A 20 0.48 6.67 3.45
CA ASP A 20 0.39 7.72 4.47
C ASP A 20 0.62 9.11 3.87
N TYR A 21 1.59 9.26 2.96
CA TYR A 21 1.81 10.53 2.27
C TYR A 21 0.58 10.97 1.49
N VAL A 22 0.03 10.11 0.64
CA VAL A 22 -1.13 10.43 -0.21
C VAL A 22 -2.37 10.72 0.65
N LEU A 23 -2.61 9.96 1.71
CA LEU A 23 -3.75 10.19 2.61
C LEU A 23 -3.67 11.53 3.34
N ASN A 24 -2.47 11.96 3.75
CA ASN A 24 -2.28 13.22 4.48
C ASN A 24 -2.18 14.45 3.57
N HIS A 25 -1.76 14.29 2.31
CA HIS A 25 -1.50 15.42 1.41
C HIS A 25 -2.48 15.51 0.23
N GLY A 26 -3.21 14.44 -0.08
CA GLY A 26 -4.15 14.39 -1.22
C GLY A 26 -3.46 14.33 -2.59
N GLU A 27 -2.14 14.23 -2.64
CA GLU A 27 -1.36 14.16 -3.87
C GLU A 27 -0.15 13.23 -3.72
N LYS A 28 0.40 12.76 -4.85
CA LYS A 28 1.65 12.00 -4.84
C LYS A 28 2.85 12.89 -4.47
N PRO A 29 3.90 12.34 -3.84
CA PRO A 29 5.11 13.10 -3.57
C PRO A 29 5.70 13.71 -4.85
N LYS A 30 6.25 14.92 -4.73
CA LYS A 30 6.79 15.67 -5.88
C LYS A 30 7.84 14.90 -6.68
N ASN A 31 8.69 14.14 -5.99
CA ASN A 31 9.67 13.25 -6.60
C ASN A 31 10.24 12.28 -5.57
N ILE A 32 10.85 11.20 -6.07
CA ILE A 32 11.43 10.12 -5.25
C ILE A 32 12.55 10.62 -4.34
N TYR A 33 13.34 11.61 -4.78
CA TYR A 33 14.42 12.16 -3.94
C TYR A 33 13.87 12.80 -2.66
N ARG A 34 12.84 13.66 -2.79
CA ARG A 34 12.20 14.32 -1.66
C ARG A 34 11.47 13.31 -0.78
N PHE A 35 10.74 12.36 -1.38
CA PHE A 35 10.08 11.29 -0.64
C PHE A 35 11.07 10.47 0.21
N ALA A 36 12.21 10.08 -0.36
CA ALA A 36 13.24 9.33 0.37
C ALA A 36 13.85 10.16 1.51
N LYS A 37 14.14 11.45 1.24
CA LYS A 37 14.69 12.37 2.24
C LYS A 37 13.72 12.61 3.40
N ASP A 38 12.44 12.85 3.11
CA ASP A 38 11.41 13.15 4.10
C ASP A 38 11.11 11.92 4.99
N ASN A 39 11.44 10.71 4.51
CA ASN A 39 11.28 9.44 5.23
C ASN A 39 12.61 8.81 5.69
N GLU A 40 13.69 9.59 5.70
CA GLU A 40 15.01 9.20 6.25
C GLU A 40 15.64 7.94 5.63
N PHE A 41 15.45 7.72 4.32
CA PHE A 41 16.10 6.63 3.59
C PHE A 41 16.77 7.09 2.28
N GLU A 42 17.70 6.28 1.76
CA GLU A 42 18.41 6.61 0.53
C GLU A 42 17.55 6.37 -0.71
N LYS A 43 17.58 7.31 -1.67
CA LYS A 43 16.87 7.17 -2.96
C LYS A 43 17.16 5.83 -3.66
N LYS A 44 18.40 5.31 -3.55
CA LYS A 44 18.76 4.02 -4.14
C LYS A 44 17.91 2.88 -3.57
N ASN A 45 17.64 2.89 -2.27
CA ASN A 45 16.85 1.85 -1.63
C ASN A 45 15.40 1.84 -2.13
N PHE A 46 14.86 2.97 -2.60
CA PHE A 46 13.57 2.97 -3.30
C PHE A 46 13.62 2.09 -4.54
N TYR A 47 14.66 2.28 -5.37
CA TYR A 47 14.84 1.61 -6.64
C TYR A 47 15.22 0.14 -6.51
N ASP A 48 15.60 -0.32 -5.32
CA ASP A 48 15.77 -1.74 -5.04
C ASP A 48 14.41 -2.49 -5.00
N TYR A 49 13.28 -1.77 -4.85
CA TYR A 49 11.91 -2.34 -4.83
C TYR A 49 10.99 -1.79 -5.93
N PHE A 50 11.05 -0.48 -6.21
CA PHE A 50 10.12 0.22 -7.11
C PHE A 50 10.84 1.10 -8.12
N ALA A 51 10.45 1.02 -9.39
CA ALA A 51 10.96 1.88 -10.46
C ALA A 51 10.33 3.30 -10.45
N SER A 52 9.10 3.41 -9.95
CA SER A 52 8.34 4.67 -9.93
C SER A 52 7.21 4.63 -8.90
N PHE A 53 6.62 5.79 -8.59
CA PHE A 53 5.40 5.87 -7.80
C PHE A 53 4.20 5.19 -8.48
N GLU A 54 4.16 5.18 -9.82
CA GLU A 54 3.10 4.48 -10.56
C GLU A 54 3.13 2.96 -10.30
N GLN A 55 4.30 2.37 -10.09
CA GLN A 55 4.41 0.95 -9.71
C GLN A 55 3.81 0.71 -8.32
N ILE A 56 4.04 1.63 -7.37
CA ILE A 56 3.42 1.55 -6.03
C ILE A 56 1.90 1.64 -6.15
N GLU A 57 1.38 2.62 -6.90
CA GLU A 57 -0.06 2.81 -7.09
C GLU A 57 -0.73 1.58 -7.71
N LYS A 58 -0.10 0.96 -8.71
CA LYS A 58 -0.58 -0.30 -9.31
C LYS A 58 -0.64 -1.42 -8.27
N GLN A 59 0.41 -1.58 -7.48
CA GLN A 59 0.45 -2.62 -6.45
C GLN A 59 -0.57 -2.37 -5.33
N MET A 60 -0.77 -1.12 -4.92
CA MET A 60 -1.84 -0.76 -3.98
C MET A 60 -3.22 -1.13 -4.52
N LEU A 61 -3.49 -0.83 -5.80
CA LEU A 61 -4.76 -1.16 -6.42
C LEU A 61 -4.98 -2.68 -6.50
N VAL A 62 -3.96 -3.43 -6.88
CA VAL A 62 -4.01 -4.90 -6.89
C VAL A 62 -4.28 -5.45 -5.49
N ASN A 63 -3.55 -4.96 -4.47
CA ASN A 63 -3.72 -5.38 -3.09
C ASN A 63 -5.12 -5.06 -2.56
N LEU A 64 -5.66 -3.88 -2.89
CA LEU A 64 -7.02 -3.50 -2.52
C LEU A 64 -8.05 -4.39 -3.20
N PHE A 65 -7.89 -4.66 -4.51
CA PHE A 65 -8.78 -5.54 -5.25
C PHE A 65 -8.80 -6.96 -4.67
N LEU A 66 -7.62 -7.54 -4.42
CA LEU A 66 -7.51 -8.88 -3.83
C LEU A 66 -8.16 -8.95 -2.45
N LYS A 67 -7.93 -7.96 -1.59
CA LYS A 67 -8.59 -7.86 -0.28
C LYS A 67 -10.10 -7.73 -0.38
N SER A 68 -10.61 -6.96 -1.36
CA SER A 68 -12.05 -6.86 -1.61
C SER A 68 -12.65 -8.19 -2.04
N VAL A 69 -11.96 -8.94 -2.90
CA VAL A 69 -12.39 -10.28 -3.34
C VAL A 69 -12.37 -11.29 -2.18
N GLU A 70 -11.32 -11.27 -1.36
CA GLU A 70 -11.20 -12.10 -0.16
C GLU A 70 -12.35 -11.83 0.82
N LEU A 71 -12.58 -10.55 1.16
CA LEU A 71 -13.67 -10.15 2.05
C LEU A 71 -15.05 -10.51 1.48
N ALA A 72 -15.25 -10.35 0.17
CA ALA A 72 -16.48 -10.76 -0.50
C ALA A 72 -16.71 -12.27 -0.40
N ALA A 73 -15.65 -13.08 -0.54
CA ALA A 73 -15.72 -14.53 -0.39
C ALA A 73 -16.07 -14.93 1.04
N GLU A 74 -15.45 -14.32 2.06
CA GLU A 74 -15.77 -14.56 3.47
C GLU A 74 -17.24 -14.24 3.79
N VAL A 75 -17.74 -13.10 3.28
CA VAL A 75 -19.16 -12.74 3.43
C VAL A 75 -20.03 -13.80 2.76
N ASN A 76 -19.68 -14.23 1.53
CA ASN A 76 -20.44 -15.20 0.72
C ASN A 76 -20.55 -16.61 1.34
N GLU A 77 -19.62 -16.99 2.22
CA GLU A 77 -19.63 -18.23 3.00
C GLU A 77 -20.43 -18.15 4.30
N ALA A 78 -20.78 -16.95 4.78
CA ALA A 78 -21.70 -16.81 5.90
C ALA A 78 -23.09 -17.34 5.49
N GLU A 79 -23.62 -18.32 6.22
CA GLU A 79 -24.77 -19.16 5.82
C GLU A 79 -26.12 -18.42 5.64
N GLU A 80 -26.20 -17.10 5.82
CA GLU A 80 -27.46 -16.32 5.89
C GLU A 80 -27.70 -15.29 4.77
N ILE A 81 -26.97 -15.34 3.65
CA ILE A 81 -27.12 -14.35 2.56
C ILE A 81 -27.87 -14.90 1.36
N THR A 82 -28.82 -14.11 0.89
CA THR A 82 -29.65 -14.40 -0.28
C THR A 82 -28.86 -14.36 -1.58
N SER A 83 -29.35 -15.01 -2.63
CA SER A 83 -28.70 -15.00 -3.96
C SER A 83 -28.53 -13.59 -4.55
N LYS A 84 -29.35 -12.62 -4.14
CA LYS A 84 -29.22 -11.21 -4.54
C LYS A 84 -28.05 -10.52 -3.85
N GLU A 85 -27.84 -10.78 -2.56
CA GLU A 85 -26.71 -10.22 -1.80
C GLU A 85 -25.39 -10.79 -2.30
N LYS A 86 -25.35 -12.07 -2.65
CA LYS A 86 -24.17 -12.69 -3.29
C LYS A 86 -23.77 -12.02 -4.60
N LEU A 87 -24.73 -11.57 -5.41
CA LEU A 87 -24.44 -10.85 -6.67
C LEU A 87 -23.96 -9.42 -6.47
N LEU A 88 -24.37 -8.75 -5.37
CA LEU A 88 -23.99 -7.36 -5.08
C LEU A 88 -22.60 -7.27 -4.42
N ASN A 89 -22.15 -8.35 -3.78
CA ASN A 89 -20.87 -8.41 -3.10
C ASN A 89 -19.69 -8.79 -4.02
N VAL A 90 -19.93 -9.06 -5.32
CA VAL A 90 -18.92 -9.48 -6.32
C VAL A 90 -18.59 -8.35 -7.28
#